data_AF-A0AAP3XPE8-F1
#
_entry.id   AF-A0AAP3XPE8-F1
#
_cell.length_a   1.000
_cell.length_b   1.000
_cell.length_c   1.000
_cell.angle_alpha   90.00
_cell.angle_beta   90.00
_cell.angle_gamma   90.00
#
_symmetry.space_group_name_H-M   'P 1'
#
loop_
_entity.id
_entity.type
_entity.pdbx_description
1 polymer ?
#
loop_
_entity_poly.entity_id
_entity_poly.type
_entity_poly.pdbx_seq_one_letter_code
_entity_poly.pdbx_strand_id
1 'polypeptide(L)'
;MPSHRLAALALGGALLALPAAAEMRIELKDGRVFVLPFEQDDIASLAFDGVPTDPRAAIRLERSSGTATAAAAPPAGPAPVAVAQGGRLLRVGPGLPLPVPSAAAAVARDGDTVEIVAATYRGDVARWPQSNLTIRGVGGRPHIDADGGGYGGKAAWVVSGRDVLIENIELSNSSVADHNGAAIRAEGANLTLRGLYVHDNEMGILTAGDFAGEILIEGSEFTRNSVDHERYGIQPGHNIYVSGADRFTLRGSWVHDATGGHNVKSRARENLIAYNRIEDGAQGSASYQIDIADAAPTIILGNLVQQGPQADNWVVVSLASEGRAAPRASTWLVNNTIVNDRGNGVFVANRSDDPVILVNNIMAGRGEPHAGPVQVKSGLAGSDPRFADAAASDYRLLPGSPAIDAGIQPGTVRGMGLTPELEYVHPAGTRPRAIRGGAIDLGAIEAED
;
A
#
# COMPACT_ATOMS: atom_id res chain seq x y z
N MET A 1 -38.09 56.46 22.90
CA MET A 1 -38.12 55.03 22.52
C MET A 1 -38.17 54.95 21.01
N PRO A 2 -37.02 54.78 20.33
CA PRO A 2 -36.98 54.64 18.88
C PRO A 2 -36.93 53.15 18.49
N SER A 3 -37.73 52.75 17.49
CA SER A 3 -37.66 51.44 16.85
C SER A 3 -36.63 51.47 15.72
N HIS A 4 -35.66 50.57 15.80
CA HIS A 4 -34.50 50.47 14.93
C HIS A 4 -34.86 49.89 13.55
N ARG A 5 -34.46 50.59 12.49
CA ARG A 5 -34.07 50.00 11.20
C ARG A 5 -32.58 50.33 10.99
N LEU A 6 -31.70 49.33 11.13
CA LEU A 6 -30.32 49.39 10.64
C LEU A 6 -30.38 49.01 9.15
N ALA A 7 -30.10 49.90 8.19
CA ALA A 7 -28.79 50.49 7.86
C ALA A 7 -27.82 49.42 7.35
N ALA A 8 -27.83 49.23 6.03
CA ALA A 8 -26.76 48.58 5.29
C ALA A 8 -25.46 49.37 5.49
N LEU A 9 -24.37 48.68 5.84
CA LEU A 9 -23.04 49.24 5.79
C LEU A 9 -22.19 48.40 4.83
N ALA A 10 -21.88 49.01 3.69
CA ALA A 10 -20.83 48.56 2.80
C ALA A 10 -19.47 48.77 3.48
N LEU A 11 -18.60 47.76 3.43
CA LEU A 11 -17.16 48.00 3.41
C LEU A 11 -16.65 47.64 2.03
N GLY A 12 -16.27 48.68 1.29
CA GLY A 12 -15.48 48.56 0.09
C GLY A 12 -13.99 48.41 0.41
N GLY A 13 -13.28 47.74 -0.49
CA GLY A 13 -11.95 48.17 -0.91
C GLY A 13 -10.78 47.71 -0.06
N ALA A 14 -10.41 46.44 -0.20
CA ALA A 14 -9.02 46.03 -0.51
C ALA A 14 -9.04 44.55 -0.94
N LEU A 15 -9.04 44.28 -2.25
CA LEU A 15 -8.62 42.98 -2.77
C LEU A 15 -7.12 42.85 -2.49
N LEU A 16 -6.79 42.24 -1.36
CA LEU A 16 -5.49 41.64 -1.12
C LEU A 16 -5.69 40.14 -1.29
N ALA A 17 -5.07 39.57 -2.32
CA ALA A 17 -5.13 38.14 -2.63
C ALA A 17 -4.78 37.34 -1.37
N LEU A 18 -5.76 36.61 -0.85
CA LEU A 18 -5.56 35.57 0.15
C LEU A 18 -5.05 34.32 -0.58
N PRO A 19 -4.19 33.48 0.05
CA PRO A 19 -3.83 32.19 -0.53
C PRO A 19 -5.08 31.33 -0.72
N ALA A 20 -5.11 30.53 -1.79
CA ALA A 20 -6.26 29.71 -2.19
C ALA A 20 -6.72 28.68 -1.12
N ALA A 21 -5.84 28.36 -0.16
CA ALA A 21 -6.11 27.45 0.94
C ALA A 21 -6.07 28.18 2.28
N ALA A 22 -7.11 27.98 3.09
CA ALA A 22 -7.20 28.42 4.46
C ALA A 22 -7.50 27.25 5.40
N GLU A 23 -7.20 27.42 6.69
CA GLU A 23 -7.44 26.41 7.71
C GLU A 23 -8.27 26.99 8.85
N MET A 24 -9.35 26.30 9.24
CA MET A 24 -10.09 26.60 10.47
C MET A 24 -9.53 25.75 11.58
N ARG A 25 -8.94 26.39 12.60
CA ARG A 25 -8.39 25.70 13.78
C ARG A 25 -9.34 25.85 14.97
N ILE A 26 -9.75 24.75 15.57
CA ILE A 26 -10.55 24.68 16.79
C ILE A 26 -9.71 23.95 17.85
N GLU A 27 -9.23 24.68 18.84
CA GLU A 27 -8.51 24.11 19.98
C GLU A 27 -9.45 23.91 21.16
N LEU A 28 -9.49 22.69 21.69
CA LEU A 28 -10.28 22.33 22.86
C LEU A 28 -9.47 22.57 24.14
N LYS A 29 -10.18 22.72 25.26
CA LYS A 29 -9.58 22.91 26.60
C LYS A 29 -8.67 21.78 27.05
N ASP A 30 -8.80 20.60 26.45
CA ASP A 30 -7.96 19.43 26.71
C ASP A 30 -6.72 19.36 25.79
N GLY A 31 -6.45 20.42 25.01
CA GLY A 31 -5.29 20.55 24.14
C GLY A 31 -5.43 19.87 22.78
N ARG A 32 -6.58 19.24 22.49
CA ARG A 32 -6.86 18.70 21.15
C ARG A 32 -7.14 19.83 20.18
N VAL A 33 -6.48 19.80 19.03
CA VAL A 33 -6.68 20.77 17.94
C VAL A 33 -7.31 20.09 16.74
N PHE A 34 -8.44 20.62 16.29
CA PHE A 34 -9.06 20.26 15.03
C PHE A 34 -8.65 21.30 13.99
N VAL A 35 -8.08 20.84 12.88
CA VAL A 35 -7.74 21.68 11.74
C VAL A 35 -8.60 21.22 10.58
N LEU A 36 -9.45 22.11 10.07
CA LEU A 36 -10.26 21.86 8.89
C LEU A 36 -9.68 22.67 7.74
N PRO A 37 -8.99 22.05 6.77
CA PRO A 37 -8.58 22.73 5.55
C PRO A 37 -9.82 22.97 4.68
N PHE A 38 -9.93 24.15 4.09
CA PHE A 38 -10.98 24.49 3.13
C PHE A 38 -10.46 25.50 2.11
N GLU A 39 -11.01 25.48 0.90
CA GLU A 39 -10.83 26.60 -0.03
C GLU A 39 -11.86 27.67 0.30
N GLN A 40 -11.47 28.94 0.18
CA GLN A 40 -12.32 30.06 0.63
C GLN A 40 -13.71 30.07 -0.04
N ASP A 41 -13.78 29.62 -1.28
CA ASP A 41 -15.01 29.58 -2.07
C ASP A 41 -15.94 28.41 -1.69
N ASP A 42 -15.49 27.48 -0.84
CA ASP A 42 -16.28 26.34 -0.37
C ASP A 42 -17.17 26.68 0.85
N ILE A 43 -16.99 27.85 1.49
CA ILE A 43 -17.75 28.22 2.69
C ILE A 43 -18.95 29.11 2.35
N ALA A 44 -20.15 28.52 2.40
CA ALA A 44 -21.41 29.26 2.27
C ALA A 44 -21.85 29.97 3.57
N SER A 45 -21.63 29.36 4.74
CA SER A 45 -21.86 29.97 6.07
C SER A 45 -21.19 29.14 7.17
N LEU A 46 -20.96 29.75 8.34
CA LEU A 46 -20.46 29.07 9.54
C LEU A 46 -21.34 29.49 10.73
N ALA A 47 -21.94 28.52 11.42
CA ALA A 47 -22.79 28.75 12.59
C ALA A 47 -22.46 27.77 13.71
N PHE A 48 -22.60 28.23 14.96
CA PHE A 48 -22.48 27.40 16.15
C PHE A 48 -23.83 27.36 16.86
N ASP A 49 -24.49 26.21 16.89
CA ASP A 49 -25.76 26.05 17.59
C ASP A 49 -25.54 26.03 19.11
N GLY A 50 -26.29 26.87 19.83
CA GLY A 50 -26.33 26.86 21.29
C GLY A 50 -25.20 27.59 22.03
N VAL A 51 -24.37 28.40 21.35
CA VAL A 51 -23.27 29.14 21.99
C VAL A 51 -23.52 30.66 21.96
N PRO A 52 -23.68 31.33 23.11
CA PRO A 52 -23.52 32.78 23.21
C PRO A 52 -22.03 33.11 23.26
N THR A 53 -21.47 33.63 22.17
CA THR A 53 -20.07 34.11 22.15
C THR A 53 -20.01 35.62 22.37
N ASP A 54 -19.26 36.05 23.39
CA ASP A 54 -18.87 37.45 23.63
C ASP A 54 -17.97 37.93 22.45
N PRO A 55 -18.36 38.96 21.68
CA PRO A 55 -17.63 39.41 20.48
C PRO A 55 -16.23 40.00 20.74
N ARG A 56 -15.76 40.06 21.99
CA ARG A 56 -14.46 40.66 22.34
C ARG A 56 -13.36 39.65 22.68
N ALA A 57 -13.63 38.35 22.67
CA ALA A 57 -12.61 37.34 22.91
C ALA A 57 -12.38 36.44 21.67
N ALA A 58 -11.22 36.67 21.05
CA ALA A 58 -10.49 35.77 20.17
C ALA A 58 -10.98 35.57 18.72
N ILE A 59 -10.72 36.56 17.87
CA ILE A 59 -10.20 36.30 16.51
C ILE A 59 -8.97 37.18 16.34
N ARG A 60 -7.77 36.58 16.36
CA ARG A 60 -6.52 37.25 15.98
C ARG A 60 -6.00 36.58 14.72
N LEU A 61 -6.14 37.28 13.59
CA LEU A 61 -5.55 36.87 12.32
C LEU A 61 -4.05 37.21 12.37
N GLU A 62 -3.20 36.19 12.49
CA GLU A 62 -1.76 36.35 12.29
C GLU A 62 -1.41 35.99 10.84
N ARG A 63 -0.71 36.90 10.16
CA ARG A 63 -0.21 36.69 8.80
C ARG A 63 1.18 36.06 8.89
N SER A 64 1.34 34.82 8.44
CA SER A 64 2.67 34.29 8.11
C SER A 64 3.06 34.81 6.71
N SER A 65 4.23 35.44 6.62
CA SER A 65 4.82 35.86 5.34
C SER A 65 5.55 34.68 4.72
N GLY A 66 4.79 33.80 4.06
CA GLY A 66 5.34 32.73 3.23
C GLY A 66 5.67 33.27 1.84
N THR A 67 6.96 33.36 1.51
CA THR A 67 7.44 33.59 0.15
C THR A 67 6.90 32.51 -0.79
N ALA A 68 6.30 32.91 -1.91
CA ALA A 68 5.81 32.01 -2.95
C ALA A 68 6.95 31.15 -3.50
N THR A 69 6.88 29.85 -3.27
CA THR A 69 7.69 28.85 -3.99
C THR A 69 6.92 28.39 -5.22
N ALA A 70 7.63 28.34 -6.35
CA ALA A 70 7.13 27.89 -7.64
C ALA A 70 6.52 26.48 -7.57
N ALA A 71 5.55 26.22 -8.45
CA ALA A 71 4.92 24.93 -8.66
C ALA A 71 5.96 23.80 -8.64
N ALA A 72 5.87 22.93 -7.63
CA ALA A 72 6.70 21.75 -7.54
C ALA A 72 6.26 20.77 -8.63
N ALA A 73 7.24 20.24 -9.36
CA ALA A 73 7.08 19.06 -10.22
C ALA A 73 6.42 17.91 -9.43
N PRO A 74 5.75 16.95 -10.11
CA PRO A 74 5.17 15.79 -9.45
C PRO A 74 6.22 15.12 -8.55
N PRO A 75 5.83 14.53 -7.40
CA PRO A 75 6.78 13.77 -6.63
C PRO A 75 7.28 12.64 -7.54
N ALA A 76 8.57 12.71 -7.91
CA ALA A 76 9.29 11.53 -8.31
C ALA A 76 8.94 10.43 -7.30
N GLY A 77 8.68 9.20 -7.77
CA GLY A 77 8.35 8.06 -6.90
C GLY A 77 9.25 8.06 -5.66
N PRO A 78 8.75 7.67 -4.48
CA PRO A 78 9.27 8.04 -3.16
C PRO A 78 10.77 8.26 -3.20
N ALA A 79 11.17 9.49 -2.84
CA ALA A 79 12.56 9.89 -2.76
C ALA A 79 13.38 8.76 -2.14
N PRO A 80 14.57 8.43 -2.68
CA PRO A 80 15.41 7.40 -2.09
C PRO A 80 15.48 7.66 -0.59
N VAL A 81 14.99 6.71 0.21
CA VAL A 81 15.01 6.79 1.67
C VAL A 81 16.44 7.14 2.04
N ALA A 82 16.62 8.31 2.68
CA ALA A 82 17.92 8.79 3.05
C ALA A 82 18.60 7.69 3.87
N VAL A 83 19.65 7.07 3.31
CA VAL A 83 20.56 6.22 4.08
C VAL A 83 20.98 7.07 5.27
N ALA A 84 20.76 6.59 6.49
CA ALA A 84 21.18 7.29 7.70
C ALA A 84 22.68 7.62 7.58
N GLN A 85 22.98 8.88 7.22
CA GLN A 85 24.35 9.37 7.16
C GLN A 85 24.76 9.71 8.58
N GLY A 86 25.61 8.86 9.18
CA GLY A 86 26.25 9.16 10.47
C GLY A 86 26.43 7.99 11.44
N GLY A 87 25.79 6.84 11.21
CA GLY A 87 25.97 5.65 12.06
C GLY A 87 27.19 4.80 11.70
N ARG A 88 27.50 3.81 12.55
CA ARG A 88 28.60 2.87 12.32
C ARG A 88 28.21 1.86 11.25
N LEU A 89 29.21 1.36 10.52
CA LEU A 89 29.05 0.20 9.66
C LEU A 89 29.38 -1.08 10.43
N LEU A 90 28.41 -1.98 10.56
CA LEU A 90 28.56 -3.31 11.12
C LEU A 90 28.58 -4.34 9.98
N ARG A 91 29.66 -5.12 9.88
CA ARG A 91 29.79 -6.20 8.88
C ARG A 91 29.51 -7.54 9.53
N VAL A 92 28.61 -8.30 8.92
CA VAL A 92 28.07 -9.54 9.46
C VAL A 92 28.30 -10.68 8.50
N GLY A 93 28.80 -11.81 9.01
CA GLY A 93 28.88 -13.05 8.25
C GLY A 93 29.95 -14.02 8.73
N PRO A 94 29.95 -15.25 8.18
CA PRO A 94 30.85 -16.31 8.61
C PRO A 94 32.32 -15.85 8.59
N GLY A 95 33.02 -16.05 9.71
CA GLY A 95 34.43 -15.67 9.86
C GLY A 95 34.67 -14.18 10.16
N LEU A 96 33.64 -13.34 10.23
CA LEU A 96 33.74 -11.95 10.68
C LEU A 96 33.54 -11.84 12.20
N PRO A 97 33.94 -10.71 12.82
CA PRO A 97 33.72 -10.49 14.26
C PRO A 97 32.26 -10.58 14.70
N LEU A 98 31.31 -10.23 13.82
CA LEU A 98 29.89 -10.48 13.99
C LEU A 98 29.51 -11.63 13.05
N PRO A 99 29.45 -12.88 13.53
CA PRO A 99 29.31 -14.03 12.64
C PRO A 99 27.89 -14.18 12.06
N VAL A 100 26.87 -13.67 12.75
CA VAL A 100 25.44 -13.85 12.44
C VAL A 100 24.62 -12.57 12.68
N PRO A 101 23.49 -12.38 11.98
CA PRO A 101 22.59 -11.23 12.14
C PRO A 101 22.19 -10.93 13.59
N SER A 102 21.83 -11.95 14.38
CA SER A 102 21.42 -11.75 15.78
C SER A 102 22.53 -11.13 16.65
N ALA A 103 23.81 -11.45 16.37
CA ALA A 103 24.95 -10.84 17.05
C ALA A 103 25.09 -9.35 16.70
N ALA A 104 24.77 -8.96 15.47
CA ALA A 104 24.73 -7.55 15.09
C ALA A 104 23.53 -6.84 15.73
N ALA A 105 22.36 -7.47 15.75
CA ALA A 105 21.17 -6.93 16.41
C ALA A 105 21.41 -6.63 17.90
N ALA A 106 22.24 -7.43 18.57
CA ALA A 106 22.61 -7.23 19.97
C ALA A 106 23.52 -6.01 20.22
N VAL A 107 24.29 -5.55 19.24
CA VAL A 107 25.30 -4.48 19.41
C VAL A 107 25.05 -3.22 18.58
N ALA A 108 24.13 -3.31 17.63
CA ALA A 108 23.69 -2.19 16.82
C ALA A 108 23.10 -1.08 17.69
N ARG A 109 23.26 0.15 17.21
CA ARG A 109 22.69 1.37 17.78
C ARG A 109 21.86 2.07 16.71
N ASP A 110 21.04 3.01 17.15
CA ASP A 110 20.26 3.83 16.24
C ASP A 110 21.16 4.54 15.23
N GLY A 111 20.74 4.58 13.97
CA GLY A 111 21.51 5.17 12.87
C GLY A 111 22.52 4.22 12.21
N ASP A 112 22.84 3.07 12.81
CA ASP A 112 23.84 2.15 12.25
C ASP A 112 23.39 1.55 10.90
N THR A 113 24.37 1.14 10.09
CA THR A 113 24.17 0.30 8.91
C THR A 113 24.74 -1.08 9.16
N VAL A 114 23.94 -2.12 8.94
CA VAL A 114 24.31 -3.53 9.04
C VAL A 114 24.41 -4.12 7.64
N GLU A 115 25.63 -4.47 7.23
CA GLU A 115 25.90 -5.21 6.00
C GLU A 115 26.04 -6.69 6.29
N ILE A 116 25.13 -7.49 5.76
CA ILE A 116 25.10 -8.94 5.93
C ILE A 116 25.61 -9.58 4.65
N VAL A 117 26.71 -10.35 4.76
CA VAL A 117 27.29 -11.05 3.61
C VAL A 117 26.39 -12.20 3.19
N ALA A 118 26.31 -12.48 1.89
CA ALA A 118 25.56 -13.62 1.37
C ALA A 118 26.06 -14.95 1.97
N ALA A 119 25.19 -15.59 2.72
CA ALA A 119 25.32 -16.92 3.31
C ALA A 119 23.94 -17.37 3.81
N THR A 120 23.80 -18.64 4.17
CA THR A 120 22.64 -19.13 4.91
C THR A 120 22.90 -19.04 6.41
N TYR A 121 22.02 -18.36 7.13
CA TYR A 121 22.05 -18.15 8.58
C TYR A 121 20.95 -18.97 9.24
N ARG A 122 21.19 -20.28 9.32
CA ARG A 122 20.22 -21.26 9.82
C ARG A 122 19.96 -21.11 11.32
N GLY A 123 18.68 -21.01 11.68
CA GLY A 123 18.19 -20.83 13.05
C GLY A 123 18.47 -19.46 13.66
N ASP A 124 19.02 -18.50 12.90
CA ASP A 124 19.41 -17.19 13.42
C ASP A 124 18.25 -16.18 13.38
N VAL A 125 17.34 -16.35 14.33
CA VAL A 125 16.21 -15.43 14.54
C VAL A 125 16.62 -14.25 15.43
N ALA A 126 16.05 -13.07 15.19
CA ALA A 126 16.52 -11.84 15.84
C ALA A 126 15.40 -10.82 16.12
N ARG A 127 15.65 -9.95 17.11
CA ARG A 127 14.89 -8.71 17.31
C ARG A 127 15.78 -7.51 17.02
N TRP A 128 15.25 -6.59 16.24
CA TRP A 128 15.87 -5.30 15.90
C TRP A 128 15.14 -4.17 16.63
N PRO A 129 15.60 -3.76 17.83
CA PRO A 129 15.02 -2.63 18.55
C PRO A 129 15.55 -1.26 18.11
N GLN A 130 16.62 -1.21 17.31
CA GLN A 130 17.27 0.03 16.92
C GLN A 130 16.47 0.79 15.87
N SER A 131 16.47 2.10 15.98
CA SER A 131 15.78 3.03 15.09
C SER A 131 16.71 3.69 14.08
N ASN A 132 16.20 4.26 12.99
CA ASN A 132 17.01 4.82 11.90
C ASN A 132 18.05 3.81 11.37
N LEU A 133 17.69 2.54 11.32
CA LEU A 133 18.61 1.43 11.04
C LEU A 133 18.51 1.02 9.57
N THR A 134 19.64 0.82 8.92
CA THR A 134 19.69 0.16 7.61
C THR A 134 20.27 -1.24 7.77
N ILE A 135 19.56 -2.26 7.28
CA ILE A 135 20.01 -3.65 7.22
C ILE A 135 20.02 -4.06 5.76
N ARG A 136 21.16 -4.48 5.21
CA ARG A 136 21.27 -4.82 3.79
C ARG A 136 22.13 -6.03 3.50
N GLY A 137 21.69 -6.84 2.54
CA GLY A 137 22.49 -7.92 1.97
C GLY A 137 23.60 -7.41 1.04
N VAL A 138 24.81 -7.97 1.17
CA VAL A 138 25.97 -7.63 0.32
C VAL A 138 26.66 -8.90 -0.20
N GLY A 139 27.27 -8.81 -1.39
CA GLY A 139 27.94 -9.95 -2.02
C GLY A 139 27.00 -11.06 -2.51
N GLY A 140 25.72 -10.72 -2.71
CA GLY A 140 24.62 -11.64 -2.98
C GLY A 140 23.46 -11.38 -2.02
N ARG A 141 22.52 -12.31 -1.93
CA ARG A 141 21.37 -12.25 -1.01
C ARG A 141 21.62 -13.16 0.19
N PRO A 142 21.72 -12.63 1.42
CA PRO A 142 21.72 -13.43 2.65
C PRO A 142 20.39 -14.14 2.84
N HIS A 143 20.45 -15.42 3.22
CA HIS A 143 19.29 -16.23 3.53
C HIS A 143 19.17 -16.45 5.04
N ILE A 144 18.11 -15.90 5.62
CA ILE A 144 17.72 -16.10 7.01
C ILE A 144 16.73 -17.28 7.04
N ASP A 145 17.26 -18.49 7.17
CA ASP A 145 16.48 -19.70 7.41
C ASP A 145 16.16 -19.77 8.90
N ALA A 146 14.91 -19.49 9.29
CA ALA A 146 14.52 -19.52 10.70
C ALA A 146 14.50 -20.95 11.29
N ASP A 147 14.54 -22.00 10.45
CA ASP A 147 14.59 -23.41 10.85
C ASP A 147 13.48 -23.83 11.83
N GLY A 148 12.25 -23.37 11.57
CA GLY A 148 11.10 -23.58 12.47
C GLY A 148 11.19 -22.75 13.76
N GLY A 149 12.06 -21.74 13.79
CA GLY A 149 12.22 -20.81 14.89
C GLY A 149 11.45 -19.50 14.68
N GLY A 150 11.41 -18.70 15.73
CA GLY A 150 10.97 -17.31 15.66
C GLY A 150 11.33 -16.58 16.94
N TYR A 151 11.91 -15.38 16.83
CA TYR A 151 12.26 -14.57 17.98
C TYR A 151 11.00 -14.26 18.79
N GLY A 152 11.05 -14.58 20.09
CA GLY A 152 9.92 -14.39 21.00
C GLY A 152 8.68 -15.20 20.64
N GLY A 153 8.82 -16.26 19.83
CA GLY A 153 7.70 -17.05 19.32
C GLY A 153 6.81 -16.27 18.34
N LYS A 154 7.37 -15.28 17.62
CA LYS A 154 6.60 -14.41 16.72
C LYS A 154 7.03 -14.48 15.26
N ALA A 155 8.32 -14.33 14.98
CA ALA A 155 8.82 -14.20 13.62
C ALA A 155 10.30 -14.51 13.49
N ALA A 156 10.78 -14.81 12.28
CA ALA A 156 12.22 -14.88 11.99
C ALA A 156 12.89 -13.60 12.49
N TRP A 157 12.42 -12.43 12.03
CA TRP A 157 12.83 -11.12 12.54
C TRP A 157 11.66 -10.31 13.12
N VAL A 158 11.84 -9.83 14.35
CA VAL A 158 10.94 -8.86 15.00
C VAL A 158 11.56 -7.46 14.92
N VAL A 159 10.94 -6.55 14.18
CA VAL A 159 11.43 -5.18 14.00
C VAL A 159 10.62 -4.24 14.89
N SER A 160 11.21 -3.82 16.00
CA SER A 160 10.55 -2.96 16.99
C SER A 160 11.12 -1.54 17.07
N GLY A 161 12.26 -1.30 16.42
CA GLY A 161 12.74 0.05 16.16
C GLY A 161 11.93 0.75 15.07
N ARG A 162 12.04 2.07 15.01
CA ARG A 162 11.36 2.90 14.00
C ARG A 162 12.28 3.35 12.89
N ASP A 163 11.73 3.70 11.74
CA ASP A 163 12.49 4.22 10.60
C ASP A 163 13.58 3.20 10.16
N VAL A 164 13.15 1.97 9.89
CA VAL A 164 14.04 0.86 9.54
C VAL A 164 13.93 0.54 8.04
N LEU A 165 15.07 0.38 7.39
CA LEU A 165 15.18 -0.15 6.02
C LEU A 165 15.79 -1.56 6.06
N ILE A 166 15.10 -2.52 5.46
CA ILE A 166 15.62 -3.88 5.22
C ILE A 166 15.69 -4.09 3.70
N GLU A 167 16.88 -4.40 3.20
CA GLU A 167 17.15 -4.48 1.77
C GLU A 167 17.90 -5.75 1.36
N ASN A 168 17.46 -6.39 0.27
CA ASN A 168 18.15 -7.53 -0.35
C ASN A 168 18.39 -8.69 0.65
N ILE A 169 17.36 -9.09 1.39
CA ILE A 169 17.38 -10.23 2.32
C ILE A 169 16.36 -11.29 1.87
N GLU A 170 16.72 -12.56 2.03
CA GLU A 170 15.80 -13.70 1.93
C GLU A 170 15.42 -14.19 3.33
N LEU A 171 14.14 -14.42 3.59
CA LEU A 171 13.64 -14.93 4.88
C LEU A 171 12.68 -16.10 4.67
N SER A 172 12.94 -17.22 5.35
CA SER A 172 12.12 -18.41 5.23
C SER A 172 11.99 -19.25 6.50
N ASN A 173 11.05 -20.20 6.46
CA ASN A 173 10.89 -21.28 7.44
C ASN A 173 10.61 -20.82 8.88
N SER A 174 10.03 -19.63 9.08
CA SER A 174 9.47 -19.27 10.39
C SER A 174 8.17 -20.03 10.59
N SER A 175 8.16 -20.97 11.54
CA SER A 175 6.96 -21.67 12.01
C SER A 175 7.04 -21.77 13.53
N VAL A 176 6.13 -21.11 14.23
CA VAL A 176 6.20 -20.99 15.69
C VAL A 176 5.01 -21.68 16.36
N ALA A 177 5.07 -21.86 17.68
CA ALA A 177 4.11 -22.70 18.41
C ALA A 177 2.65 -22.21 18.35
N ASP A 178 2.41 -20.92 18.09
CA ASP A 178 1.06 -20.37 17.94
C ASP A 178 0.55 -20.41 16.48
N HIS A 179 1.34 -20.99 15.57
CA HIS A 179 1.02 -21.15 14.15
C HIS A 179 0.79 -19.83 13.41
N ASN A 180 1.49 -18.78 13.83
CA ASN A 180 1.42 -17.44 13.28
C ASN A 180 2.83 -16.83 13.08
N GLY A 181 3.82 -17.68 12.86
CA GLY A 181 5.23 -17.34 12.71
C GLY A 181 5.51 -16.55 11.43
N ALA A 182 5.77 -15.25 11.55
CA ALA A 182 6.03 -14.41 10.38
C ALA A 182 7.50 -14.44 9.93
N ALA A 183 7.79 -14.16 8.67
CA ALA A 183 9.16 -13.81 8.30
C ALA A 183 9.57 -12.49 9.00
N ILE A 184 8.67 -11.51 8.95
CA ILE A 184 8.87 -10.20 9.58
C ILE A 184 7.65 -9.83 10.43
N ARG A 185 7.89 -9.60 11.73
CA ARG A 185 6.92 -8.96 12.64
C ARG A 185 7.28 -7.48 12.77
N ALA A 186 6.42 -6.59 12.27
CA ALA A 186 6.63 -5.15 12.37
C ALA A 186 5.92 -4.59 13.61
N GLU A 187 6.68 -4.13 14.60
CA GLU A 187 6.18 -3.56 15.86
C GLU A 187 6.51 -2.06 15.98
N GLY A 188 7.59 -1.58 15.35
CA GLY A 188 7.98 -0.17 15.35
C GLY A 188 7.53 0.57 14.09
N ALA A 189 7.27 1.88 14.21
CA ALA A 189 6.77 2.72 13.13
C ALA A 189 7.74 2.82 11.94
N ASN A 190 7.22 3.01 10.73
CA ASN A 190 8.00 3.29 9.51
C ASN A 190 9.00 2.18 9.16
N LEU A 191 8.53 1.20 8.40
CA LEU A 191 9.35 0.08 7.91
C LEU A 191 9.34 0.05 6.38
N THR A 192 10.54 0.08 5.79
CA THR A 192 10.74 -0.12 4.36
C THR A 192 11.37 -1.48 4.10
N LEU A 193 10.74 -2.28 3.24
CA LEU A 193 11.21 -3.57 2.77
C LEU A 193 11.48 -3.47 1.26
N ARG A 194 12.74 -3.61 0.87
CA ARG A 194 13.18 -3.43 -0.53
C ARG A 194 13.88 -4.67 -1.04
N GLY A 195 13.47 -5.15 -2.21
CA GLY A 195 14.22 -6.23 -2.86
C GLY A 195 14.22 -7.52 -2.06
N LEU A 196 13.22 -7.79 -1.21
CA LEU A 196 13.18 -8.99 -0.37
C LEU A 196 12.68 -10.21 -1.12
N TYR A 197 13.02 -11.40 -0.62
CA TYR A 197 12.42 -12.67 -1.03
C TYR A 197 11.93 -13.38 0.23
N VAL A 198 10.62 -13.46 0.40
CA VAL A 198 9.99 -13.92 1.65
C VAL A 198 9.10 -15.12 1.34
N HIS A 199 9.51 -16.29 1.83
CA HIS A 199 8.85 -17.52 1.43
C HIS A 199 8.82 -18.62 2.48
N ASP A 200 7.84 -19.51 2.36
CA ASP A 200 7.75 -20.73 3.16
C ASP A 200 7.77 -20.45 4.69
N ASN A 201 7.14 -19.35 5.12
CA ASN A 201 6.84 -19.03 6.53
C ASN A 201 5.35 -19.25 6.81
N GLU A 202 4.91 -19.26 8.07
CA GLU A 202 3.47 -19.28 8.36
C GLU A 202 2.78 -17.95 7.95
N MET A 203 3.48 -16.82 8.08
CA MET A 203 3.09 -15.49 7.59
C MET A 203 4.29 -14.83 6.89
N GLY A 204 4.09 -14.08 5.80
CA GLY A 204 5.20 -13.36 5.18
C GLY A 204 5.59 -12.12 5.99
N ILE A 205 4.71 -11.12 6.04
CA ILE A 205 4.79 -9.97 6.96
C ILE A 205 3.52 -9.83 7.77
N LEU A 206 3.67 -9.54 9.07
CA LEU A 206 2.56 -9.26 9.97
C LEU A 206 2.88 -8.05 10.86
N THR A 207 2.06 -7.00 10.81
CA THR A 207 2.21 -5.86 11.73
C THR A 207 1.55 -6.12 13.09
N ALA A 208 2.08 -5.49 14.14
CA ALA A 208 1.45 -5.47 15.46
C ALA A 208 0.06 -4.80 15.40
N GLY A 209 -0.85 -5.21 16.29
CA GLY A 209 -2.22 -4.68 16.30
C GLY A 209 -2.31 -3.18 16.60
N ASP A 210 -1.35 -2.66 17.38
CA ASP A 210 -1.17 -1.27 17.75
C ASP A 210 -0.12 -0.53 16.91
N PHE A 211 0.30 -1.12 15.77
CA PHE A 211 1.22 -0.48 14.85
C PHE A 211 0.66 0.88 14.39
N ALA A 212 1.53 1.88 14.30
CA ALA A 212 1.26 3.21 13.75
C ALA A 212 2.49 3.68 12.96
N GLY A 213 2.30 4.46 11.90
CA GLY A 213 3.34 4.80 10.92
C GLY A 213 3.14 4.11 9.57
N GLU A 214 4.19 4.12 8.74
CA GLU A 214 4.11 3.66 7.36
C GLU A 214 4.76 2.28 7.13
N ILE A 215 4.20 1.50 6.20
CA ILE A 215 4.84 0.32 5.62
C ILE A 215 5.03 0.56 4.13
N LEU A 216 6.27 0.47 3.66
CA LEU A 216 6.62 0.46 2.24
C LEU A 216 7.24 -0.89 1.87
N ILE A 217 6.65 -1.58 0.91
CA ILE A 217 7.19 -2.80 0.31
C ILE A 217 7.42 -2.55 -1.17
N GLU A 218 8.66 -2.73 -1.63
CA GLU A 218 9.01 -2.46 -3.02
C GLU A 218 9.98 -3.45 -3.63
N GLY A 219 9.76 -3.78 -4.91
CA GLY A 219 10.65 -4.66 -5.67
C GLY A 219 10.86 -6.01 -4.99
N SER A 220 9.89 -6.49 -4.20
CA SER A 220 10.02 -7.67 -3.35
C SER A 220 9.16 -8.82 -3.84
N GLU A 221 9.54 -10.04 -3.48
CA GLU A 221 8.81 -11.27 -3.77
C GLU A 221 8.30 -11.90 -2.47
N PHE A 222 7.01 -12.22 -2.40
CA PHE A 222 6.37 -12.91 -1.28
C PHE A 222 5.62 -14.13 -1.81
N THR A 223 5.98 -15.33 -1.34
CA THR A 223 5.40 -16.57 -1.89
C THR A 223 5.29 -17.70 -0.89
N ARG A 224 4.27 -18.56 -1.04
CA ARG A 224 4.08 -19.77 -0.21
C ARG A 224 4.14 -19.54 1.30
N ASN A 225 3.81 -18.33 1.77
CA ASN A 225 3.68 -18.09 3.20
C ASN A 225 2.30 -18.58 3.64
N SER A 226 2.27 -19.73 4.29
CA SER A 226 1.05 -20.47 4.59
C SER A 226 1.22 -21.32 5.85
N VAL A 227 0.10 -21.64 6.46
CA VAL A 227 0.01 -22.57 7.57
C VAL A 227 -1.10 -23.57 7.29
N ASP A 228 -0.93 -24.81 7.74
CA ASP A 228 -1.92 -25.89 7.62
C ASP A 228 -3.11 -25.64 8.56
N HIS A 229 -3.85 -24.59 8.24
CA HIS A 229 -4.86 -24.00 9.11
C HIS A 229 -6.06 -24.92 9.33
N GLU A 230 -6.37 -25.79 8.37
CA GLU A 230 -7.40 -26.83 8.51
C GLU A 230 -6.99 -27.88 9.55
N ARG A 231 -5.76 -28.40 9.45
CA ARG A 231 -5.23 -29.39 10.40
C ARG A 231 -5.20 -28.84 11.82
N TYR A 232 -4.83 -27.57 11.99
CA TYR A 232 -4.71 -26.94 13.29
C TYR A 232 -6.01 -26.27 13.78
N GLY A 233 -7.02 -26.12 12.94
CA GLY A 233 -8.29 -25.46 13.29
C GLY A 233 -8.14 -23.97 13.60
N ILE A 234 -7.27 -23.28 12.87
CA ILE A 234 -6.90 -21.87 13.08
C ILE A 234 -7.19 -21.02 11.83
N GLN A 235 -6.89 -19.72 11.90
CA GLN A 235 -6.95 -18.83 10.73
C GLN A 235 -5.78 -19.11 9.78
N PRO A 236 -5.98 -18.97 8.45
CA PRO A 236 -4.92 -19.16 7.48
C PRO A 236 -3.83 -18.09 7.56
N GLY A 237 -2.65 -18.46 7.05
CA GLY A 237 -1.51 -17.57 6.83
C GLY A 237 -1.76 -16.58 5.69
N HIS A 238 -0.98 -15.51 5.65
CA HIS A 238 -1.01 -14.52 4.58
C HIS A 238 0.40 -14.25 4.08
N ASN A 239 0.54 -14.02 2.77
CA ASN A 239 1.79 -13.48 2.22
C ASN A 239 2.07 -12.08 2.80
N ILE A 240 1.07 -11.19 2.76
CA ILE A 240 1.17 -9.85 3.35
C ILE A 240 -0.06 -9.57 4.20
N TYR A 241 0.14 -9.26 5.49
CA TYR A 241 -0.91 -8.74 6.37
C TYR A 241 -0.44 -7.47 7.10
N VAL A 242 -0.99 -6.34 6.66
CA VAL A 242 -0.77 -5.02 7.27
C VAL A 242 -2.03 -4.57 8.03
N SER A 243 -1.89 -4.31 9.33
CA SER A 243 -2.90 -3.75 10.21
C SER A 243 -2.36 -2.55 10.98
N GLY A 244 -3.21 -1.57 11.29
CA GLY A 244 -2.87 -0.42 12.14
C GLY A 244 -2.06 0.70 11.48
N ALA A 245 -1.34 0.41 10.40
CA ALA A 245 -0.53 1.38 9.66
C ALA A 245 -1.34 2.61 9.21
N ASP A 246 -0.72 3.78 9.29
CA ASP A 246 -1.28 5.02 8.74
C ASP A 246 -1.31 4.95 7.21
N ARG A 247 -0.24 4.40 6.61
CA ARG A 247 -0.14 4.19 5.18
C ARG A 247 0.54 2.88 4.85
N PHE A 248 -0.03 2.14 3.90
CA PHE A 248 0.59 0.98 3.29
C PHE A 248 0.84 1.24 1.81
N THR A 249 2.09 1.07 1.37
CA THR A 249 2.48 1.11 -0.05
C THR A 249 3.11 -0.20 -0.46
N LEU A 250 2.57 -0.83 -1.51
CA LEU A 250 3.13 -2.01 -2.18
C LEU A 250 3.39 -1.66 -3.63
N ARG A 251 4.65 -1.75 -4.10
CA ARG A 251 4.98 -1.41 -5.48
C ARG A 251 6.03 -2.27 -6.16
N GLY A 252 5.87 -2.53 -7.46
CA GLY A 252 6.87 -3.28 -8.24
C GLY A 252 7.15 -4.67 -7.68
N SER A 253 6.24 -5.25 -6.90
CA SER A 253 6.46 -6.49 -6.17
C SER A 253 5.71 -7.66 -6.82
N TRP A 254 6.15 -8.88 -6.52
CA TRP A 254 5.48 -10.12 -6.91
C TRP A 254 4.98 -10.85 -5.67
N VAL A 255 3.67 -11.07 -5.59
CA VAL A 255 3.04 -11.73 -4.45
C VAL A 255 2.24 -12.89 -4.97
N HIS A 256 2.61 -14.12 -4.60
CA HIS A 256 2.01 -15.29 -5.24
C HIS A 256 1.94 -16.57 -4.41
N ASP A 257 1.21 -17.56 -4.92
CA ASP A 257 1.08 -18.90 -4.35
C ASP A 257 0.67 -18.91 -2.86
N ALA A 258 -0.18 -17.97 -2.42
CA ALA A 258 -0.83 -18.12 -1.11
C ALA A 258 -1.70 -19.38 -1.12
N THR A 259 -1.58 -20.20 -0.07
CA THR A 259 -2.39 -21.42 0.12
C THR A 259 -3.32 -21.18 1.31
N GLY A 260 -4.59 -20.94 1.02
CA GLY A 260 -5.52 -20.30 1.93
C GLY A 260 -5.18 -18.81 2.17
N GLY A 261 -5.96 -18.15 3.02
CA GLY A 261 -5.68 -16.78 3.42
C GLY A 261 -5.67 -15.80 2.24
N HIS A 262 -4.68 -14.91 2.15
CA HIS A 262 -4.68 -13.83 1.15
C HIS A 262 -3.27 -13.61 0.63
N ASN A 263 -3.16 -13.21 -0.64
CA ASN A 263 -1.91 -12.65 -1.13
C ASN A 263 -1.62 -11.30 -0.45
N VAL A 264 -2.59 -10.38 -0.45
CA VAL A 264 -2.47 -9.08 0.23
C VAL A 264 -3.71 -8.78 1.07
N LYS A 265 -3.56 -8.66 2.39
CA LYS A 265 -4.58 -8.15 3.31
C LYS A 265 -4.12 -6.85 3.95
N SER A 266 -4.95 -5.81 3.89
CA SER A 266 -4.70 -4.54 4.55
C SER A 266 -5.88 -4.04 5.38
N ARG A 267 -5.53 -3.52 6.55
CA ARG A 267 -6.34 -2.69 7.46
C ARG A 267 -5.63 -1.36 7.76
N ALA A 268 -4.71 -0.92 6.88
CA ALA A 268 -4.09 0.39 6.98
C ALA A 268 -5.11 1.51 6.71
N ARG A 269 -4.88 2.72 7.25
CA ARG A 269 -5.76 3.89 7.09
C ARG A 269 -5.72 4.50 5.69
N GLU A 270 -4.66 4.26 4.94
CA GLU A 270 -4.55 4.58 3.51
C GLU A 270 -3.70 3.53 2.80
N ASN A 271 -4.06 3.19 1.56
CA ASN A 271 -3.32 2.21 0.75
C ASN A 271 -2.96 2.74 -0.63
N LEU A 272 -1.75 2.41 -1.08
CA LEU A 272 -1.31 2.48 -2.47
C LEU A 272 -0.76 1.11 -2.89
N ILE A 273 -1.46 0.41 -3.77
CA ILE A 273 -1.03 -0.87 -4.33
C ILE A 273 -0.79 -0.63 -5.81
N ALA A 274 0.46 -0.49 -6.23
CA ALA A 274 0.77 0.00 -7.57
C ALA A 274 1.83 -0.83 -8.32
N TYR A 275 1.57 -1.16 -9.59
CA TYR A 275 2.55 -1.79 -10.48
C TYR A 275 3.10 -3.11 -9.94
N ASN A 276 2.24 -3.93 -9.35
CA ASN A 276 2.61 -5.25 -8.83
C ASN A 276 2.09 -6.36 -9.74
N ARG A 277 2.64 -7.55 -9.56
CA ARG A 277 2.05 -8.81 -10.00
C ARG A 277 1.56 -9.59 -8.78
N ILE A 278 0.26 -9.85 -8.71
CA ILE A 278 -0.38 -10.52 -7.56
C ILE A 278 -1.20 -11.68 -8.10
N GLU A 279 -0.78 -12.91 -7.86
CA GLU A 279 -1.37 -14.07 -8.54
C GLU A 279 -1.37 -15.35 -7.71
N ASP A 280 -2.35 -16.22 -7.92
CA ASP A 280 -2.32 -17.58 -7.34
C ASP A 280 -1.42 -18.52 -8.15
N GLY A 281 -1.22 -18.22 -9.43
CA GLY A 281 -0.69 -19.20 -10.37
C GLY A 281 -1.64 -20.39 -10.52
N ALA A 282 -1.08 -21.56 -10.85
CA ALA A 282 -1.88 -22.76 -11.13
C ALA A 282 -2.31 -23.52 -9.86
N GLN A 283 -1.58 -23.33 -8.75
CA GLN A 283 -1.75 -24.13 -7.53
C GLN A 283 -2.13 -23.31 -6.30
N GLY A 284 -1.92 -21.99 -6.29
CA GLY A 284 -2.35 -21.12 -5.20
C GLY A 284 -3.87 -21.18 -5.02
N SER A 285 -4.28 -21.03 -3.76
CA SER A 285 -5.67 -21.11 -3.33
C SER A 285 -6.07 -19.93 -2.46
N ALA A 286 -5.49 -18.74 -2.69
CA ALA A 286 -5.80 -17.57 -1.89
C ALA A 286 -7.32 -17.34 -1.85
N SER A 287 -7.84 -16.92 -0.69
CA SER A 287 -9.21 -16.43 -0.57
C SER A 287 -9.36 -15.17 -1.44
N TYR A 288 -8.56 -14.14 -1.20
CA TYR A 288 -8.57 -12.91 -1.98
C TYR A 288 -7.15 -12.61 -2.46
N GLN A 289 -7.04 -12.10 -3.69
CA GLN A 289 -5.78 -11.55 -4.19
C GLN A 289 -5.43 -10.27 -3.43
N ILE A 290 -6.44 -9.40 -3.25
CA ILE A 290 -6.34 -8.17 -2.49
C ILE A 290 -7.59 -8.03 -1.61
N ASP A 291 -7.39 -7.87 -0.30
CA ASP A 291 -8.44 -7.59 0.67
C ASP A 291 -8.14 -6.28 1.42
N ILE A 292 -8.97 -5.27 1.21
CA ILE A 292 -8.97 -4.03 2.00
C ILE A 292 -10.10 -4.14 3.01
N ALA A 293 -9.78 -4.76 4.15
CA ALA A 293 -10.79 -5.33 5.03
C ALA A 293 -11.70 -4.28 5.68
N ASP A 294 -11.14 -3.11 6.00
CA ASP A 294 -11.83 -1.99 6.65
C ASP A 294 -12.26 -0.87 5.67
N ALA A 295 -12.13 -1.10 4.36
CA ALA A 295 -12.42 -0.12 3.31
C ALA A 295 -11.80 1.26 3.56
N ALA A 296 -10.51 1.28 3.90
CA ALA A 296 -9.78 2.52 3.94
C ALA A 296 -9.58 3.13 2.53
N PRO A 297 -9.40 4.46 2.43
CA PRO A 297 -8.97 5.14 1.20
C PRO A 297 -7.84 4.39 0.48
N THR A 298 -8.06 4.00 -0.78
CA THR A 298 -7.14 3.08 -1.47
C THR A 298 -6.96 3.43 -2.95
N ILE A 299 -5.73 3.40 -3.45
CA ILE A 299 -5.43 3.47 -4.88
C ILE A 299 -4.80 2.14 -5.29
N ILE A 300 -5.43 1.45 -6.26
CA ILE A 300 -4.92 0.22 -6.88
C ILE A 300 -4.62 0.56 -8.33
N LEU A 301 -3.33 0.68 -8.69
CA LEU A 301 -2.89 1.32 -9.93
C LEU A 301 -1.95 0.43 -10.74
N GLY A 302 -2.29 0.09 -11.99
CA GLY A 302 -1.33 -0.54 -12.89
C GLY A 302 -0.91 -1.97 -12.49
N ASN A 303 -1.70 -2.70 -11.71
CA ASN A 303 -1.35 -4.06 -11.27
C ASN A 303 -1.80 -5.13 -12.27
N LEU A 304 -1.02 -6.19 -12.35
CA LEU A 304 -1.42 -7.48 -12.90
C LEU A 304 -1.95 -8.34 -11.74
N VAL A 305 -3.22 -8.74 -11.80
CA VAL A 305 -3.87 -9.54 -10.75
C VAL A 305 -4.46 -10.79 -11.38
N GLN A 306 -4.17 -11.97 -10.84
CA GLN A 306 -4.75 -13.22 -11.32
C GLN A 306 -5.33 -14.04 -10.16
N GLN A 307 -6.57 -14.47 -10.34
CA GLN A 307 -7.20 -15.48 -9.49
C GLN A 307 -7.06 -16.85 -10.14
N GLY A 308 -6.51 -17.79 -9.38
CA GLY A 308 -6.22 -19.15 -9.82
C GLY A 308 -7.45 -20.05 -9.88
N PRO A 309 -7.34 -21.19 -10.60
CA PRO A 309 -8.43 -22.16 -10.70
C PRO A 309 -8.76 -22.84 -9.36
N GLN A 310 -7.83 -22.83 -8.39
CA GLN A 310 -7.98 -23.43 -7.07
C GLN A 310 -8.34 -22.41 -5.97
N ALA A 311 -8.62 -21.14 -6.32
CA ALA A 311 -8.93 -20.11 -5.34
C ALA A 311 -10.12 -20.49 -4.44
N ASP A 312 -9.92 -20.36 -3.12
CA ASP A 312 -10.90 -20.71 -2.09
C ASP A 312 -12.13 -19.80 -2.14
N ASN A 313 -11.92 -18.52 -2.44
CA ASN A 313 -13.01 -17.57 -2.65
C ASN A 313 -13.23 -17.32 -4.14
N TRP A 314 -14.40 -16.78 -4.45
CA TRP A 314 -14.82 -16.42 -5.80
C TRP A 314 -14.68 -14.92 -6.08
N VAL A 315 -14.19 -14.13 -5.12
CA VAL A 315 -13.92 -12.69 -5.28
C VAL A 315 -12.42 -12.48 -5.46
N VAL A 316 -12.02 -11.65 -6.42
CA VAL A 316 -10.60 -11.34 -6.69
C VAL A 316 -10.10 -10.20 -5.79
N VAL A 317 -10.74 -9.03 -5.90
CA VAL A 317 -10.48 -7.84 -5.09
C VAL A 317 -11.66 -7.56 -4.19
N SER A 318 -11.43 -7.56 -2.88
CA SER A 318 -12.44 -7.40 -1.84
C SER A 318 -12.23 -6.10 -1.07
N LEU A 319 -13.28 -5.30 -0.94
CA LEU A 319 -13.32 -4.14 -0.05
C LEU A 319 -14.43 -4.30 1.00
N ALA A 320 -14.20 -3.77 2.20
CA ALA A 320 -15.13 -3.82 3.32
C ALA A 320 -15.57 -5.26 3.68
N SER A 321 -14.66 -6.23 3.60
CA SER A 321 -14.97 -7.62 3.98
C SER A 321 -15.29 -7.76 5.46
N GLU A 322 -14.69 -6.94 6.32
CA GLU A 322 -14.75 -7.06 7.79
C GLU A 322 -15.17 -5.76 8.50
N GLY A 323 -15.08 -4.61 7.83
CA GLY A 323 -15.53 -3.32 8.33
C GLY A 323 -16.25 -2.52 7.25
N ARG A 324 -17.44 -1.98 7.57
CA ARG A 324 -18.25 -1.15 6.65
C ARG A 324 -18.07 0.36 6.88
N ALA A 325 -16.94 0.78 7.46
CA ALA A 325 -16.67 2.20 7.62
C ALA A 325 -16.75 2.90 6.25
N ALA A 326 -17.37 4.08 6.17
CA ALA A 326 -17.63 4.77 4.91
C ALA A 326 -16.31 5.22 4.23
N PRO A 327 -15.87 4.59 3.12
CA PRO A 327 -14.78 5.12 2.33
C PRO A 327 -15.33 6.29 1.52
N ARG A 328 -15.39 7.50 2.08
CA ARG A 328 -15.82 8.71 1.33
C ARG A 328 -15.24 8.70 -0.10
N ALA A 329 -16.01 8.28 -1.12
CA ALA A 329 -15.57 7.95 -2.49
C ALA A 329 -14.03 7.92 -2.74
N SER A 330 -13.29 7.10 -1.99
CA SER A 330 -11.83 7.24 -1.86
C SER A 330 -11.04 6.07 -2.41
N THR A 331 -11.74 5.06 -2.94
CA THR A 331 -11.11 3.89 -3.55
C THR A 331 -11.20 3.91 -5.06
N TRP A 332 -10.03 3.87 -5.70
CA TRP A 332 -9.87 3.91 -7.15
C TRP A 332 -9.05 2.71 -7.61
N LEU A 333 -9.57 1.99 -8.60
CA LEU A 333 -8.81 1.00 -9.35
C LEU A 333 -8.58 1.58 -10.74
N VAL A 334 -7.32 1.78 -11.11
CA VAL A 334 -6.95 2.43 -12.36
C VAL A 334 -5.97 1.57 -13.14
N ASN A 335 -6.28 1.31 -14.41
CA ASN A 335 -5.37 0.63 -15.33
C ASN A 335 -4.84 -0.71 -14.81
N ASN A 336 -5.65 -1.49 -14.10
CA ASN A 336 -5.26 -2.85 -13.69
C ASN A 336 -5.69 -3.86 -14.76
N THR A 337 -4.92 -4.93 -14.92
CA THR A 337 -5.35 -6.13 -15.64
C THR A 337 -5.67 -7.21 -14.63
N ILE A 338 -6.95 -7.57 -14.51
CA ILE A 338 -7.46 -8.54 -13.54
C ILE A 338 -7.97 -9.74 -14.32
N VAL A 339 -7.40 -10.90 -14.07
CA VAL A 339 -7.71 -12.17 -14.74
C VAL A 339 -8.32 -13.13 -13.74
N ASN A 340 -9.43 -13.75 -14.13
CA ASN A 340 -10.05 -14.81 -13.36
C ASN A 340 -10.04 -16.13 -14.15
N ASP A 341 -9.18 -17.05 -13.72
CA ASP A 341 -9.09 -18.40 -14.31
C ASP A 341 -10.08 -19.38 -13.67
N ARG A 342 -10.83 -18.93 -12.66
CA ARG A 342 -11.94 -19.70 -12.08
C ARG A 342 -13.14 -19.72 -13.03
N GLY A 343 -13.97 -20.76 -12.93
CA GLY A 343 -15.15 -20.92 -13.81
C GLY A 343 -16.26 -19.88 -13.60
N ASN A 344 -16.20 -19.11 -12.51
CA ASN A 344 -17.07 -17.99 -12.14
C ASN A 344 -16.36 -17.12 -11.08
N GLY A 345 -16.89 -15.93 -10.82
CA GLY A 345 -16.33 -15.05 -9.78
C GLY A 345 -16.90 -13.64 -9.80
N VAL A 346 -16.36 -12.78 -8.94
CA VAL A 346 -16.54 -11.33 -8.94
C VAL A 346 -15.17 -10.68 -8.93
N PHE A 347 -14.88 -9.85 -9.95
CA PHE A 347 -13.58 -9.18 -10.03
C PHE A 347 -13.39 -8.17 -8.90
N VAL A 348 -14.40 -7.33 -8.63
CA VAL A 348 -14.35 -6.32 -7.56
C VAL A 348 -15.62 -6.38 -6.72
N ALA A 349 -15.51 -6.84 -5.47
CA ALA A 349 -16.63 -6.83 -4.53
C ALA A 349 -16.47 -5.67 -3.55
N ASN A 350 -17.37 -4.69 -3.64
CA ASN A 350 -17.46 -3.60 -2.69
C ASN A 350 -18.63 -3.84 -1.72
N ARG A 351 -18.33 -3.90 -0.41
CA ARG A 351 -19.34 -4.07 0.64
C ARG A 351 -19.55 -2.82 1.48
N SER A 352 -18.94 -1.69 1.11
CA SER A 352 -19.18 -0.38 1.73
C SER A 352 -20.37 0.33 1.09
N ASP A 353 -20.79 1.44 1.72
CA ASP A 353 -21.90 2.26 1.22
C ASP A 353 -21.47 3.18 0.05
N ASP A 354 -20.23 3.69 0.09
CA ASP A 354 -19.70 4.57 -0.95
C ASP A 354 -19.20 3.80 -2.18
N PRO A 355 -19.34 4.37 -3.39
CA PRO A 355 -18.91 3.71 -4.62
C PRO A 355 -17.39 3.67 -4.79
N VAL A 356 -16.91 2.54 -5.29
CA VAL A 356 -15.55 2.40 -5.85
C VAL A 356 -15.53 2.91 -7.27
N ILE A 357 -14.48 3.63 -7.65
CA ILE A 357 -14.31 4.14 -9.01
C ILE A 357 -13.37 3.23 -9.80
N LEU A 358 -13.84 2.70 -10.93
CA LEU A 358 -13.05 1.90 -11.87
C LEU A 358 -12.76 2.71 -13.14
N VAL A 359 -11.48 2.85 -13.49
CA VAL A 359 -11.03 3.54 -14.70
C VAL A 359 -10.00 2.69 -15.43
N ASN A 360 -10.20 2.49 -16.72
CA ASN A 360 -9.29 1.80 -17.64
C ASN A 360 -8.87 0.37 -17.22
N ASN A 361 -9.64 -0.35 -16.41
CA ASN A 361 -9.27 -1.71 -16.01
C ASN A 361 -9.67 -2.73 -17.10
N ILE A 362 -8.86 -3.76 -17.28
CA ILE A 362 -9.24 -4.98 -18.02
C ILE A 362 -9.66 -6.04 -17.01
N MET A 363 -10.82 -6.66 -17.24
CA MET A 363 -11.36 -7.79 -16.49
C MET A 363 -11.59 -8.95 -17.46
N ALA A 364 -10.70 -9.94 -17.40
CA ALA A 364 -10.68 -11.07 -18.33
C ALA A 364 -11.00 -12.38 -17.60
N GLY A 365 -11.78 -13.25 -18.26
CA GLY A 365 -12.26 -14.50 -17.66
C GLY A 365 -13.75 -14.44 -17.28
N ARG A 366 -14.25 -15.50 -16.66
CA ARG A 366 -15.69 -15.64 -16.32
C ARG A 366 -16.00 -15.00 -14.98
N GLY A 367 -17.07 -14.22 -14.91
CA GLY A 367 -17.55 -13.65 -13.65
C GLY A 367 -18.24 -12.31 -13.85
N GLU A 368 -18.79 -11.80 -12.75
CA GLU A 368 -19.37 -10.47 -12.71
C GLU A 368 -18.26 -9.42 -12.54
N PRO A 369 -18.22 -8.35 -13.36
CA PRO A 369 -17.19 -7.32 -13.25
C PRO A 369 -17.12 -6.69 -11.85
N HIS A 370 -18.27 -6.57 -11.18
CA HIS A 370 -18.31 -6.07 -9.81
C HIS A 370 -19.58 -6.47 -9.05
N ALA A 371 -19.53 -6.37 -7.73
CA ALA A 371 -20.68 -6.45 -6.84
C ALA A 371 -20.71 -5.27 -5.86
N GLY A 372 -21.90 -4.76 -5.55
CA GLY A 372 -22.10 -3.61 -4.68
C GLY A 372 -21.86 -2.25 -5.36
N PRO A 373 -21.73 -1.16 -4.58
CA PRO A 373 -21.61 0.20 -5.12
C PRO A 373 -20.30 0.39 -5.90
N VAL A 374 -20.40 0.48 -7.22
CA VAL A 374 -19.26 0.69 -8.13
C VAL A 374 -19.67 1.64 -9.26
N GLN A 375 -18.77 2.55 -9.62
CA GLN A 375 -18.90 3.40 -10.80
C GLN A 375 -17.78 3.07 -11.79
N VAL A 376 -18.16 2.48 -12.92
CA VAL A 376 -17.24 2.20 -14.03
C VAL A 376 -17.23 3.41 -14.96
N LYS A 377 -16.09 4.08 -15.07
CA LYS A 377 -15.90 5.20 -16.00
C LYS A 377 -15.39 4.75 -17.37
N SER A 378 -14.49 3.76 -17.37
CA SER A 378 -13.92 3.14 -18.57
C SER A 378 -13.31 1.79 -18.20
N GLY A 379 -13.15 0.90 -19.18
CA GLY A 379 -12.57 -0.42 -18.98
C GLY A 379 -13.07 -1.42 -20.01
N LEU A 380 -12.54 -2.64 -19.93
CA LEU A 380 -12.91 -3.77 -20.75
C LEU A 380 -13.34 -4.92 -19.85
N ALA A 381 -14.56 -5.41 -20.03
CA ALA A 381 -15.05 -6.63 -19.37
C ALA A 381 -15.95 -7.41 -20.33
N GLY A 382 -15.96 -8.75 -20.22
CA GLY A 382 -16.84 -9.62 -21.01
C GLY A 382 -16.46 -9.81 -22.48
N SER A 383 -15.30 -9.31 -22.91
CA SER A 383 -14.75 -9.55 -24.25
C SER A 383 -13.28 -9.96 -24.14
N ASP A 384 -12.77 -10.64 -25.15
CA ASP A 384 -11.39 -11.10 -25.20
C ASP A 384 -10.43 -9.91 -25.37
N PRO A 385 -9.53 -9.64 -24.41
CA PRO A 385 -8.52 -8.59 -24.54
C PRO A 385 -7.42 -8.92 -25.55
N ARG A 386 -7.36 -10.16 -26.06
CA ARG A 386 -6.32 -10.64 -26.98
C ARG A 386 -4.93 -10.57 -26.36
N PHE A 387 -4.76 -11.21 -25.21
CA PHE A 387 -3.46 -11.37 -24.57
C PHE A 387 -2.53 -12.27 -25.39
N ALA A 388 -1.22 -12.07 -25.24
CA ALA A 388 -0.18 -12.85 -25.90
C ALA A 388 -0.22 -14.34 -25.50
N ASP A 389 -0.23 -14.62 -24.19
CA ASP A 389 -0.40 -15.98 -23.65
C ASP A 389 -0.91 -15.91 -22.20
N ALA A 390 -2.23 -15.80 -22.04
CA ALA A 390 -2.85 -15.71 -20.72
C ALA A 390 -2.59 -16.95 -19.84
N ALA A 391 -2.43 -18.13 -20.43
CA ALA A 391 -2.20 -19.38 -19.70
C ALA A 391 -0.78 -19.44 -19.11
N ALA A 392 0.17 -18.71 -19.71
CA ALA A 392 1.51 -18.48 -19.17
C ALA A 392 1.63 -17.16 -18.37
N SER A 393 0.49 -16.52 -18.05
CA SER A 393 0.43 -15.20 -17.40
C SER A 393 1.20 -14.11 -18.15
N ASP A 394 1.22 -14.18 -19.49
CA ASP A 394 1.69 -13.14 -20.38
C ASP A 394 0.50 -12.30 -20.88
N TYR A 395 0.24 -11.22 -20.16
CA TYR A 395 -0.90 -10.33 -20.38
C TYR A 395 -0.59 -9.15 -21.33
N ARG A 396 0.51 -9.22 -22.10
CA ARG A 396 0.77 -8.23 -23.16
C ARG A 396 -0.35 -8.27 -24.20
N LEU A 397 -0.76 -7.11 -24.69
CA LEU A 397 -1.83 -6.97 -25.69
C LEU A 397 -1.28 -7.28 -27.09
N LEU A 398 -1.99 -8.12 -27.85
CA LEU A 398 -1.64 -8.39 -29.25
C LEU A 398 -2.24 -7.34 -30.21
N PRO A 399 -1.67 -7.17 -31.42
CA PRO A 399 -2.18 -6.26 -32.43
C PRO A 399 -3.68 -6.46 -32.74
N GLY A 400 -4.43 -5.36 -32.68
CA GLY A 400 -5.89 -5.32 -32.85
C GLY A 400 -6.68 -5.74 -31.61
N SER A 401 -6.04 -5.78 -30.43
CA SER A 401 -6.74 -5.83 -29.16
C SER A 401 -7.74 -4.66 -29.04
N PRO A 402 -8.96 -4.89 -28.50
CA PRO A 402 -9.90 -3.80 -28.21
C PRO A 402 -9.44 -2.90 -27.04
N ALA A 403 -8.36 -3.27 -26.34
CA ALA A 403 -7.81 -2.51 -25.23
C ALA A 403 -6.77 -1.46 -25.66
N ILE A 404 -6.22 -1.57 -26.87
CA ILE A 404 -5.23 -0.62 -27.40
C ILE A 404 -5.92 0.70 -27.73
N ASP A 405 -5.33 1.82 -27.30
CA ASP A 405 -5.82 3.20 -27.50
C ASP A 405 -7.26 3.45 -27.02
N ALA A 406 -7.76 2.63 -26.09
CA ALA A 406 -9.16 2.67 -25.65
C ALA A 406 -9.36 3.32 -24.28
N GLY A 407 -8.29 3.68 -23.58
CA GLY A 407 -8.33 4.31 -22.27
C GLY A 407 -8.61 5.82 -22.30
N ILE A 408 -9.03 6.33 -21.15
CA ILE A 408 -9.25 7.77 -20.91
C ILE A 408 -8.23 8.30 -19.89
N GLN A 409 -8.05 9.61 -19.81
CA GLN A 409 -7.22 10.20 -18.75
C GLN A 409 -7.91 10.00 -17.38
N PRO A 410 -7.28 9.30 -16.41
CA PRO A 410 -7.92 8.93 -15.15
C PRO A 410 -7.99 10.07 -14.12
N GLY A 411 -7.23 11.16 -14.34
CA GLY A 411 -7.29 12.37 -13.52
C GLY A 411 -6.39 12.30 -12.28
N THR A 412 -6.85 12.91 -11.18
CA THR A 412 -6.07 13.08 -9.95
C THR A 412 -6.95 12.78 -8.74
N VAL A 413 -6.38 12.11 -7.74
CA VAL A 413 -7.03 11.82 -6.45
C VAL A 413 -6.05 12.08 -5.34
N ARG A 414 -6.46 12.83 -4.30
CA ARG A 414 -5.60 13.16 -3.14
C ARG A 414 -4.24 13.76 -3.55
N GLY A 415 -4.22 14.60 -4.59
CA GLY A 415 -3.00 15.22 -5.13
C GLY A 415 -2.11 14.29 -5.96
N MET A 416 -2.47 13.01 -6.14
CA MET A 416 -1.75 12.04 -6.97
C MET A 416 -2.36 11.94 -8.36
N GLY A 417 -1.54 12.16 -9.40
CA GLY A 417 -1.91 11.84 -10.78
C GLY A 417 -2.10 10.33 -10.94
N LEU A 418 -3.22 9.92 -11.54
CA LEU A 418 -3.58 8.52 -11.69
C LEU A 418 -3.19 7.94 -13.05
N THR A 419 -2.62 8.73 -13.96
CA THR A 419 -2.09 8.21 -15.23
C THR A 419 -0.86 7.34 -14.91
N PRO A 420 -0.88 6.03 -15.20
CA PRO A 420 0.26 5.15 -14.99
C PRO A 420 1.54 5.65 -15.68
N GLU A 421 2.57 5.93 -14.91
CA GLU A 421 3.90 6.30 -15.42
C GLU A 421 4.88 5.10 -15.42
N LEU A 422 4.45 3.99 -14.82
CA LEU A 422 5.22 2.77 -14.68
C LEU A 422 4.37 1.56 -15.07
N GLU A 423 5.05 0.47 -15.41
CA GLU A 423 4.46 -0.87 -15.53
C GLU A 423 5.39 -1.91 -14.90
N TYR A 424 4.80 -3.00 -14.42
CA TYR A 424 5.53 -4.07 -13.74
C TYR A 424 6.49 -4.80 -14.67
N VAL A 425 7.65 -5.20 -14.13
CA VAL A 425 8.62 -6.07 -14.80
C VAL A 425 8.90 -7.29 -13.92
N HIS A 426 8.72 -8.47 -14.49
CA HIS A 426 8.98 -9.75 -13.81
C HIS A 426 10.50 -9.98 -13.65
N PRO A 427 10.99 -10.55 -12.53
CA PRO A 427 10.25 -11.09 -11.38
C PRO A 427 9.86 -10.07 -10.31
N ALA A 428 10.54 -8.94 -10.19
CA ALA A 428 10.11 -7.83 -9.35
C ALA A 428 10.78 -6.55 -9.83
N GLY A 429 9.99 -5.49 -9.99
CA GLY A 429 10.46 -4.20 -10.46
C GLY A 429 9.42 -3.47 -11.28
N THR A 430 9.84 -2.33 -11.82
CA THR A 430 9.03 -1.52 -12.75
C THR A 430 9.90 -0.95 -13.84
N ARG A 431 9.30 -0.61 -14.98
CA ARG A 431 9.90 0.22 -16.03
C ARG A 431 8.99 1.39 -16.36
N PRO A 432 9.52 2.50 -16.93
CA PRO A 432 8.67 3.59 -17.41
C PRO A 432 7.63 3.08 -18.40
N ARG A 433 6.36 3.42 -18.16
CA ARG A 433 5.27 3.23 -19.10
C ARG A 433 5.07 4.53 -19.86
N ALA A 434 5.06 4.44 -21.18
CA ALA A 434 4.89 5.60 -22.04
C ALA A 434 3.83 5.31 -23.08
N ILE A 435 2.86 6.22 -23.20
CA ILE A 435 1.76 6.11 -24.15
C ILE A 435 2.33 6.10 -25.58
N ARG A 436 1.99 5.09 -26.37
CA ARG A 436 2.54 4.90 -27.73
C ARG A 436 1.58 5.37 -28.81
N GLY A 437 0.28 5.12 -28.64
CA GLY A 437 -0.74 5.44 -29.62
C GLY A 437 -1.46 6.76 -29.36
N GLY A 438 -2.71 6.84 -29.84
CA GLY A 438 -3.57 8.01 -29.72
C GLY A 438 -4.12 8.25 -28.30
N ALA A 439 -4.16 7.21 -27.47
CA ALA A 439 -4.60 7.27 -26.08
C ALA A 439 -3.87 6.24 -25.21
N ILE A 440 -4.05 6.30 -23.89
CA ILE A 440 -3.51 5.26 -23.02
C ILE A 440 -4.24 3.94 -23.24
N ASP A 441 -3.51 2.82 -23.25
CA ASP A 441 -4.13 1.51 -23.30
C ASP A 441 -4.91 1.18 -22.02
N LEU A 442 -5.98 0.40 -22.16
CA LEU A 442 -6.63 -0.22 -21.00
C LEU A 442 -5.68 -1.23 -20.36
N GLY A 443 -5.82 -1.43 -19.05
CA GLY A 443 -5.02 -2.38 -18.30
C GLY A 443 -3.63 -1.86 -17.93
N ALA A 444 -2.83 -2.79 -17.41
CA ALA A 444 -1.57 -2.50 -16.71
C ALA A 444 -0.37 -2.31 -17.62
N ILE A 445 -0.40 -2.88 -18.83
CA ILE A 445 0.72 -2.89 -19.77
C ILE A 445 0.33 -2.06 -20.98
N GLU A 446 1.21 -1.16 -21.42
CA GLU A 446 1.07 -0.51 -22.72
C GLU A 446 1.56 -1.46 -23.83
N ALA A 447 0.81 -1.58 -24.91
CA ALA A 447 1.21 -2.35 -26.08
C ALA A 447 2.49 -1.75 -26.71
N GLU A 448 3.34 -2.66 -27.19
CA GLU A 448 4.48 -2.32 -28.03
C GLU A 448 4.03 -2.42 -29.50
N ASP A 449 4.58 -1.58 -30.38
CA ASP A 449 4.23 -1.48 -31.81
C ASP A 449 4.41 -2.78 -32.60
#